data_AF-A0A699R962-F1
#
_entry.id   AF-A0A699R962-F1
#
_cell.length_a   1.000
_cell.length_b   1.000
_cell.length_c   1.000
_cell.angle_alpha   90.00
_cell.angle_beta   90.00
_cell.angle_gamma   90.00
#
_symmetry.space_group_name_H-M   'P 1'
#
loop_
_entity.id
_entity.type
_entity.pdbx_description
1 polymer ?
#
loop_
_entity_poly.entity_id
_entity_poly.type
_entity_poly.pdbx_seq_one_letter_code
_entity_poly.pdbx_strand_id
1 'polypeptide(L)'
;MLDVDDEHLDLGEQNIKQCKRKICDGHYTATVRVLSCSSVAPYNDATLEDLKTKYPFKHAPTLPALPIDHHHLISSLDVVLDKSKSFPRGTSCRRDGLRAQYIIDCLSRVVVAVSDELVSSIT
;
A
#
# COMPACT_ATOMS: atom_id res chain seq x y z
N MET A 1 -24.93 -31.51 18.94
CA MET A 1 -24.45 -32.18 17.73
C MET A 1 -25.45 -31.85 16.63
N LEU A 2 -25.19 -30.78 15.87
CA LEU A 2 -25.71 -30.51 14.52
C LEU A 2 -24.99 -29.26 13.97
N ASP A 3 -24.40 -29.44 12.78
CA ASP A 3 -24.15 -28.49 11.69
C ASP A 3 -23.11 -27.36 11.83
N VAL A 4 -21.83 -27.71 11.76
CA VAL A 4 -20.74 -26.76 11.42
C VAL A 4 -19.66 -27.45 10.57
N ASP A 5 -19.98 -28.03 9.40
CA ASP A 5 -18.91 -28.61 8.53
C ASP A 5 -19.22 -28.70 7.02
N ASP A 6 -20.32 -28.14 6.50
CA ASP A 6 -20.69 -28.33 5.08
C ASP A 6 -20.17 -27.21 4.14
N GLU A 7 -20.04 -25.96 4.59
CA GLU A 7 -19.59 -24.85 3.72
C GLU A 7 -18.07 -24.82 3.43
N HIS A 8 -17.25 -25.51 4.23
CA HIS A 8 -15.79 -25.45 4.09
C HIS A 8 -15.25 -26.40 3.01
N LEU A 9 -16.03 -27.41 2.61
CA LEU A 9 -15.67 -28.39 1.57
C LEU A 9 -15.84 -27.83 0.14
N ASP A 10 -16.77 -26.89 -0.09
CA ASP A 10 -17.09 -26.35 -1.42
C ASP A 10 -15.99 -25.40 -1.97
N LEU A 11 -15.44 -24.52 -1.13
CA LEU A 11 -14.45 -23.53 -1.55
C LEU A 11 -13.12 -24.15 -2.03
N GLY A 12 -12.69 -25.24 -1.38
CA GLY A 12 -11.49 -25.97 -1.77
C GLY A 12 -11.62 -26.59 -3.18
N GLU A 13 -12.80 -27.13 -3.49
CA GLU A 13 -13.07 -27.76 -4.77
C GLU A 13 -13.17 -26.72 -5.91
N GLN A 14 -13.75 -25.55 -5.63
CA GLN A 14 -13.80 -24.42 -6.56
C GLN A 14 -12.42 -23.86 -6.88
N ASN A 15 -11.56 -23.70 -5.85
CA ASN A 15 -10.18 -23.25 -6.03
C ASN A 15 -9.37 -24.24 -6.88
N ILE A 16 -9.54 -25.54 -6.69
CA ILE A 16 -8.89 -26.57 -7.53
C ILE A 16 -9.35 -26.47 -8.98
N LYS A 17 -10.66 -26.31 -9.24
CA LYS A 17 -11.20 -26.11 -10.61
C LYS A 17 -10.63 -24.84 -11.26
N GLN A 18 -10.50 -23.75 -10.51
CA GLN A 18 -9.92 -22.50 -11.00
C GLN A 18 -8.41 -22.61 -11.26
N CYS A 19 -7.68 -23.32 -10.39
CA CYS A 19 -6.26 -23.62 -10.56
C CYS A 19 -5.99 -24.44 -11.83
N LYS A 20 -6.81 -25.46 -12.11
CA LYS A 20 -6.69 -26.26 -13.34
C LYS A 20 -6.77 -25.39 -14.60
N ARG A 21 -7.75 -24.48 -14.66
CA ARG A 21 -7.89 -23.53 -15.78
C ARG A 21 -6.67 -22.60 -15.90
N LYS A 22 -6.22 -22.02 -14.79
CA LYS A 22 -5.03 -21.15 -14.76
C LYS A 22 -3.74 -21.86 -15.18
N ILE A 23 -3.59 -23.15 -14.89
CA ILE A 23 -2.46 -23.96 -15.35
C ILE A 23 -2.51 -24.13 -16.88
N CYS A 24 -3.69 -24.42 -17.44
CA CYS A 24 -3.87 -24.50 -18.89
C CYS A 24 -3.52 -23.19 -19.60
N ASP A 25 -3.82 -22.05 -18.97
CA ASP A 25 -3.51 -20.71 -19.47
C ASP A 25 -2.05 -20.27 -19.24
N GLY A 26 -1.20 -21.10 -18.63
CA GLY A 26 0.20 -20.77 -18.33
C GLY A 26 0.39 -19.83 -17.13
N HIS A 27 -0.64 -19.58 -16.33
CA HIS A 27 -0.63 -18.68 -15.17
C HIS A 27 -0.14 -19.34 -13.87
N TYR A 28 1.02 -19.99 -13.88
CA TYR A 28 1.54 -20.78 -12.76
C TYR A 28 1.68 -19.98 -11.45
N THR A 29 2.15 -18.73 -11.50
CA THR A 29 2.28 -17.86 -10.31
C THR A 29 0.94 -17.57 -9.65
N ALA A 30 -0.12 -17.41 -10.45
CA ALA A 30 -1.48 -17.20 -9.93
C ALA A 30 -2.00 -18.48 -9.26
N THR A 31 -1.70 -19.65 -9.84
CA THR A 31 -2.04 -20.95 -9.27
C THR A 31 -1.33 -21.19 -7.94
N VAL A 32 -0.01 -20.93 -7.86
CA VAL A 32 0.75 -21.05 -6.61
C VAL A 32 0.16 -20.14 -5.54
N ARG A 33 -0.21 -18.89 -5.88
CA ARG A 33 -0.90 -18.01 -4.93
C ARG A 33 -2.23 -18.58 -4.45
N VAL A 34 -3.08 -19.09 -5.35
CA VAL A 34 -4.38 -19.67 -4.95
C VAL A 34 -4.21 -20.94 -4.11
N LEU A 35 -3.17 -21.74 -4.37
CA LEU A 35 -2.89 -22.96 -3.60
C LEU A 35 -2.17 -22.67 -2.27
N SER A 36 -1.33 -21.65 -2.22
CA SER A 36 -0.53 -21.27 -1.04
C SER A 36 -1.22 -20.26 -0.14
N CYS A 37 -2.20 -19.52 -0.64
CA CYS A 37 -3.11 -18.75 0.18
C CYS A 37 -4.22 -19.69 0.63
N SER A 38 -4.16 -20.15 1.87
CA SER A 38 -5.37 -20.66 2.53
C SER A 38 -6.46 -19.61 2.40
N SER A 39 -7.72 -20.07 2.35
CA SER A 39 -8.93 -19.25 2.30
C SER A 39 -8.86 -17.96 3.13
N VAL A 40 -9.69 -16.99 2.76
CA VAL A 40 -9.90 -15.77 3.57
C VAL A 40 -10.09 -16.19 5.02
N ALA A 41 -9.24 -15.66 5.92
CA ALA A 41 -9.26 -16.04 7.31
C ALA A 41 -10.68 -15.78 7.89
N PRO A 42 -11.28 -16.76 8.56
CA PRO A 42 -12.65 -16.64 9.03
C PRO A 42 -12.76 -15.48 10.02
N TYR A 43 -13.86 -14.73 9.97
CA TYR A 43 -14.11 -13.64 10.92
C TYR A 43 -14.59 -14.22 12.26
N ASN A 44 -13.65 -14.72 13.07
CA ASN A 44 -13.90 -15.32 14.37
C ASN A 44 -12.79 -14.99 15.38
N ASP A 45 -13.06 -15.28 16.67
CA ASP A 45 -12.15 -14.96 17.77
C ASP A 45 -10.81 -15.72 17.66
N ALA A 46 -10.82 -16.96 17.14
CA ALA A 46 -9.60 -17.73 16.93
C ALA A 46 -8.63 -17.02 15.97
N THR A 47 -9.16 -16.51 14.85
CA THR A 47 -8.37 -15.72 13.88
C THR A 47 -7.88 -14.41 14.51
N LEU A 48 -8.69 -13.77 15.34
CA LEU A 48 -8.29 -12.56 16.05
C LEU A 48 -7.13 -12.82 17.02
N GLU A 49 -7.15 -13.93 17.76
CA GLU A 49 -6.06 -14.31 18.68
C GLU A 49 -4.77 -14.69 17.93
N ASP A 50 -4.88 -15.38 16.80
CA ASP A 50 -3.74 -15.65 15.92
C ASP A 50 -3.12 -14.34 15.39
N LEU A 51 -3.97 -13.39 14.98
CA LEU A 51 -3.53 -12.07 14.53
C LEU A 51 -2.83 -11.28 15.64
N LYS A 52 -3.38 -11.27 16.86
CA LYS A 52 -2.75 -10.62 18.02
C LYS A 52 -1.38 -11.24 18.35
N THR A 53 -1.28 -12.57 18.26
CA THR A 53 -0.03 -13.31 18.49
C THR A 53 1.03 -12.96 17.44
N LYS A 54 0.63 -12.90 16.15
CA LYS A 54 1.53 -12.60 15.03
C LYS A 54 1.93 -11.13 14.95
N TYR A 55 1.02 -10.24 15.33
CA TYR A 55 1.20 -8.79 15.30
C TYR A 55 0.97 -8.22 16.71
N PRO A 56 1.97 -8.32 17.60
CA PRO A 56 1.88 -7.73 18.93
C PRO A 56 1.51 -6.25 18.81
N PHE A 57 0.62 -5.79 19.68
CA PHE A 57 0.19 -4.40 19.70
C PHE A 57 1.43 -3.48 19.78
N LYS A 58 1.65 -2.70 18.72
CA LYS A 58 2.68 -1.66 18.72
C LYS A 58 2.07 -0.42 19.36
N HIS A 59 2.78 0.17 20.31
CA HIS A 59 2.40 1.46 20.84
C HIS A 59 2.25 2.48 19.71
N ALA A 60 1.28 3.37 19.85
CA ALA A 60 1.13 4.49 18.95
C ALA A 60 2.48 5.22 18.85
N PRO A 61 2.91 5.61 17.64
CA PRO A 61 4.15 6.35 17.48
C PRO A 61 4.10 7.61 18.34
N THR A 62 5.04 7.75 19.27
CA THR A 62 5.17 8.95 20.10
C THR A 62 5.85 10.04 19.28
N LEU A 63 5.18 11.19 19.17
CA LEU A 63 5.81 12.41 18.68
C LEU A 63 6.85 12.86 19.71
N PRO A 64 8.12 13.08 19.32
CA PRO A 64 9.11 13.66 20.23
C PRO A 64 8.62 15.03 20.70
N ALA A 65 8.50 15.23 22.02
CA ALA A 65 8.15 16.53 22.63
C ALA A 65 9.33 17.53 22.65
N LEU A 66 10.42 17.20 21.95
CA LEU A 66 11.59 18.06 21.84
C LEU A 66 11.23 19.27 20.97
N PRO A 67 11.64 20.49 21.34
CA PRO A 67 11.57 21.63 20.43
C PRO A 67 12.40 21.26 19.21
N ILE A 68 11.73 21.08 18.08
CA ILE A 68 12.40 20.66 16.88
C ILE A 68 13.14 21.89 16.36
N ASP A 69 14.45 21.93 16.59
CA ASP A 69 15.36 22.91 16.01
C ASP A 69 15.47 22.64 14.51
N HIS A 70 14.45 23.08 13.77
CA HIS A 70 14.47 23.00 12.33
C HIS A 70 15.25 24.19 11.81
N HIS A 71 16.40 23.93 11.21
CA HIS A 71 16.90 24.83 10.18
C HIS A 71 15.89 24.82 9.03
N HIS A 72 15.33 25.99 8.72
CA HIS A 72 14.45 26.16 7.57
C HIS A 72 15.17 25.64 6.33
N LEU A 73 14.61 24.62 5.69
CA LEU A 73 15.09 24.13 4.42
C LEU A 73 14.59 25.07 3.33
N ILE A 74 15.38 26.10 3.06
CA ILE A 74 15.09 27.03 1.96
C ILE A 74 15.47 26.34 0.65
N SER A 75 14.48 26.07 -0.18
CA SER A 75 14.67 25.56 -1.54
C SER A 75 13.90 26.41 -2.54
N SER A 76 14.45 26.58 -3.74
CA SER A 76 13.72 27.22 -4.84
C SER A 76 12.82 26.21 -5.57
N LEU A 77 11.76 26.71 -6.19
CA LEU A 77 10.86 25.93 -7.05
C LEU A 77 11.63 25.17 -8.13
N ASP A 78 12.61 25.81 -8.77
CA ASP A 78 13.41 25.22 -9.84
C ASP A 78 14.21 24.00 -9.35
N VAL A 79 14.78 24.07 -8.15
CA VAL A 79 15.53 22.96 -7.54
C VAL A 79 14.61 21.80 -7.23
N VAL A 80 13.43 22.07 -6.65
CA VAL A 80 12.44 21.02 -6.33
C VAL A 80 11.95 20.34 -7.62
N LEU A 81 11.72 21.12 -8.67
CA LEU A 81 11.20 20.63 -9.95
C LEU A 81 12.25 19.84 -10.74
N ASP A 82 13.52 20.26 -10.73
CA ASP A 82 14.65 19.50 -11.28
C ASP A 82 14.81 18.14 -10.58
N LYS A 83 14.83 18.14 -9.24
CA LYS A 83 14.94 16.88 -8.47
C LYS A 83 13.73 15.98 -8.69
N SER A 84 12.54 16.54 -8.79
CA SER A 84 11.33 15.76 -9.06
C SER A 84 11.35 15.13 -10.47
N LYS A 85 11.95 15.79 -11.46
CA LYS A 85 12.12 15.23 -12.82
C LYS A 85 13.16 14.12 -12.90
N SER A 86 14.04 13.99 -11.90
CA SER A 86 15.06 12.92 -11.87
C SER A 86 14.50 11.52 -11.60
N PHE A 87 13.25 11.41 -11.15
CA PHE A 87 12.60 10.12 -10.92
C PHE A 87 12.31 9.38 -12.24
N PRO A 88 12.52 8.05 -12.31
CA PRO A 88 12.16 7.26 -13.49
C PRO A 88 10.68 7.40 -13.84
N ARG A 89 10.36 7.48 -15.14
CA ARG A 89 8.95 7.49 -15.57
C ARG A 89 8.29 6.16 -15.21
N GLY A 90 7.05 6.24 -14.70
CA GLY A 90 6.23 5.06 -14.42
C GLY A 90 6.45 4.42 -13.04
N THR A 91 7.04 5.12 -12.07
CA THR A 91 7.06 4.62 -10.68
C THR A 91 5.63 4.42 -10.17
N SER A 92 5.34 3.23 -9.62
CA SER A 92 4.12 3.01 -8.85
C SER A 92 4.03 4.01 -7.70
N CYS A 93 2.81 4.37 -7.29
CA CYS A 93 2.59 5.14 -6.06
C CYS A 93 3.44 4.52 -4.93
N ARG A 94 4.13 5.36 -4.15
CA ARG A 94 4.73 4.90 -2.90
C ARG A 94 3.61 4.52 -1.92
N ARG A 95 3.97 3.99 -0.75
CA ARG A 95 2.97 3.65 0.30
C ARG A 95 2.11 4.85 0.71
N ASP A 96 2.60 6.06 0.49
CA ASP A 96 1.91 7.33 0.70
C ASP A 96 0.88 7.67 -0.40
N GLY A 97 0.78 6.88 -1.47
CA GLY A 97 -0.10 7.15 -2.60
C GLY A 97 0.43 8.22 -3.57
N LEU A 98 1.55 8.87 -3.26
CA LEU A 98 2.06 10.00 -4.04
C LEU A 98 2.88 9.52 -5.25
N ARG A 99 2.75 10.26 -6.35
CA ARG A 99 3.53 10.06 -7.59
C ARG A 99 4.35 11.31 -7.87
N ALA A 100 5.61 11.13 -8.24
CA ALA A 100 6.47 12.23 -8.67
C ALA A 100 5.84 13.03 -9.83
N GLN A 101 5.16 12.35 -10.75
CA GLN A 101 4.45 13.01 -11.86
C GLN A 101 3.37 13.99 -11.38
N TYR A 102 2.62 13.65 -10.32
CA TYR A 102 1.61 14.56 -9.77
C TYR A 102 2.25 15.83 -9.21
N ILE A 103 3.35 15.69 -8.48
CA ILE A 103 4.11 16.82 -7.94
C ILE A 103 4.66 17.68 -9.09
N ILE A 104 5.23 17.06 -10.13
CA ILE A 104 5.70 17.77 -11.32
C ILE A 104 4.55 18.52 -12.00
N ASP A 105 3.38 17.92 -12.16
CA ASP A 105 2.24 18.53 -12.83
C ASP A 105 1.67 19.71 -12.02
N CYS A 106 1.62 19.59 -10.70
CA CYS A 106 1.25 20.68 -9.80
C CYS A 106 2.22 21.86 -9.90
N LEU A 107 3.53 21.59 -9.89
CA LEU A 107 4.58 22.62 -9.92
C LEU A 107 4.85 23.18 -11.32
N SER A 108 4.52 22.45 -12.39
CA SER A 108 4.77 22.86 -13.79
C SER A 108 3.59 23.62 -14.41
N ARG A 109 2.40 23.57 -13.81
CA ARG A 109 1.23 24.28 -14.33
C ARG A 109 1.28 25.75 -13.91
N VAL A 110 0.85 26.64 -14.82
CA VAL A 110 0.59 28.06 -14.58
C VAL A 110 -0.66 28.23 -13.71
N VAL A 111 -0.67 27.62 -12.53
CA VAL A 111 -1.63 27.88 -11.46
C VAL A 111 -0.78 28.36 -10.30
N VAL A 112 -0.42 29.65 -10.38
CA VAL A 112 0.45 30.34 -9.42
C VAL A 112 -0.05 30.15 -7.97
N ALA A 113 -1.37 30.18 -7.77
CA ALA A 113 -1.95 30.06 -6.43
C ALA A 113 -1.70 28.72 -5.72
N VAL A 114 -1.75 27.59 -6.43
CA VAL A 114 -1.59 26.25 -5.83
C VAL A 114 -0.10 25.89 -5.68
N SER A 115 0.75 26.43 -6.55
CA SER A 115 2.19 26.14 -6.54
C SER A 115 2.88 26.81 -5.35
N ASP A 116 2.56 28.09 -5.08
CA ASP A 116 3.16 28.83 -3.97
C ASP A 116 2.72 28.27 -2.60
N GLU A 117 1.44 27.93 -2.45
CA GLU A 117 0.91 27.29 -1.23
C GLU A 117 1.53 25.91 -0.99
N LEU A 118 1.69 25.11 -2.06
CA LEU A 118 2.33 23.80 -1.96
C LEU A 118 3.81 23.92 -1.59
N VAL A 119 4.54 24.85 -2.20
CA VAL A 119 5.96 25.10 -1.86
C VAL A 119 6.06 25.57 -0.40
N SER A 120 5.24 26.52 0.03
CA SER A 120 5.19 27.00 1.42
C SER A 120 4.77 25.94 2.43
N SER A 121 4.09 24.87 2.01
CA SER A 121 3.74 23.75 2.88
C SER A 121 4.88 22.73 3.02
N ILE A 122 5.85 22.76 2.11
CA ILE A 122 6.98 21.82 2.05
C ILE A 122 8.26 22.45 2.63
N THR A 123 8.42 23.77 2.57
CA THR A 123 9.56 24.56 3.09
C THR A 123 9.17 25.41 4.29
#